data_AF-A0A386PP98-F1
#
_entry.id   AF-A0A386PP98-F1
#
_cell.length_a   1.000
_cell.length_b   1.000
_cell.length_c   1.000
_cell.angle_alpha   90.00
_cell.angle_beta   90.00
_cell.angle_gamma   90.00
#
_symmetry.space_group_name_H-M   'P 1'
#
loop_
_entity.id
_entity.type
_entity.pdbx_description
1 polymer ?
#
loop_
_entity_poly.entity_id
_entity_poly.type
_entity_poly.pdbx_seq_one_letter_code
_entity_poly.pdbx_strand_id
1 'polypeptide(L)'
;MFNFLHLFTKKRKNITKKHSTDIISVNSSEFILLATALIQSGNIKHNLLGIIMSTGIPLAHLNDKIILKQKSNNTIIYKITNSKEFIRHTLIDPKLVVHSIRALYLKNPYPHYNAWELNRILKKVLRSNITTKTLEKIYSLILSQSTSLAQKNASVNNIQLVRKPVIESFAKIILHINSFTPLRINKANLAFYKASNSLVKHTIALLIEDFFSANNLATHKNTLHNLNAFLKVKLKEKGINFKSTYKHRKELLSSILSTQKSFF
;
A
#
# COMPACT_ATOMS: atom_id res chain seq x y z
N MET A 1 -45.11 18.75 -20.25
CA MET A 1 -43.79 19.44 -20.14
C MET A 1 -43.51 19.66 -18.66
N PHE A 2 -42.69 18.81 -18.04
CA PHE A 2 -42.35 18.90 -16.61
C PHE A 2 -41.17 19.85 -16.43
N ASN A 3 -41.40 20.95 -15.70
CA ASN A 3 -40.36 21.91 -15.35
C ASN A 3 -39.58 21.40 -14.13
N PHE A 4 -38.33 21.05 -14.38
CA PHE A 4 -37.30 20.75 -13.38
C PHE A 4 -36.60 22.07 -12.97
N LEU A 5 -36.14 22.15 -11.72
CA LEU A 5 -35.42 23.27 -11.04
C LEU A 5 -36.26 24.29 -10.26
N HIS A 6 -36.44 24.02 -8.97
CA HIS A 6 -36.16 24.88 -7.80
C HIS A 6 -36.83 24.21 -6.59
N LEU A 7 -36.29 24.01 -5.39
CA LEU A 7 -35.14 24.53 -4.66
C LEU A 7 -34.84 23.48 -3.56
N PHE A 8 -33.73 22.75 -3.65
CA PHE A 8 -33.20 21.99 -2.51
C PHE A 8 -32.52 22.95 -1.54
N THR A 9 -33.27 23.60 -0.65
CA THR A 9 -32.71 24.29 0.52
C THR A 9 -32.86 23.40 1.76
N LYS A 10 -32.16 22.25 1.75
CA LYS A 10 -31.89 21.55 3.02
C LYS A 10 -30.92 22.43 3.82
N LYS A 11 -31.46 23.09 4.86
CA LYS A 11 -30.71 23.79 5.91
C LYS A 11 -29.42 23.02 6.21
N ARG A 12 -28.26 23.61 5.88
CA ARG A 12 -26.95 23.15 6.35
C ARG A 12 -27.01 23.21 7.88
N LYS A 13 -27.18 22.06 8.54
CA LYS A 13 -26.77 21.93 9.94
C LYS A 13 -25.30 22.29 9.96
N ASN A 14 -24.96 23.43 10.56
CA ASN A 14 -23.60 23.75 10.95
C ASN A 14 -23.17 22.65 11.92
N ILE A 15 -22.51 21.62 11.39
CA ILE A 15 -21.77 20.65 12.18
C ILE A 15 -20.60 21.45 12.71
N THR A 16 -20.74 21.97 13.93
CA THR A 16 -19.61 22.39 14.74
C THR A 16 -18.65 21.20 14.79
N LYS A 17 -17.53 21.31 14.08
CA LYS A 17 -16.42 20.37 14.20
C LYS A 17 -15.99 20.43 15.65
N LYS A 18 -16.42 19.47 16.48
CA LYS A 18 -15.75 19.18 17.74
C LYS A 18 -14.28 18.93 17.37
N HIS A 19 -13.40 19.86 17.70
CA HIS A 19 -11.98 19.60 17.73
C HIS A 19 -11.78 18.59 18.86
N SER A 20 -11.88 17.30 18.54
CA SER A 20 -11.40 16.30 19.46
C SER A 20 -9.89 16.47 19.53
N THR A 21 -9.39 16.84 20.69
CA THR A 21 -7.97 16.81 21.04
C THR A 21 -7.56 15.35 21.26
N ASP A 22 -7.88 14.48 20.29
CA ASP A 22 -7.58 13.07 20.39
C ASP A 22 -6.08 12.90 20.24
N ILE A 23 -5.45 12.41 21.29
CA ILE A 23 -4.03 12.04 21.25
C ILE A 23 -3.88 10.82 20.35
N ILE A 24 -3.16 10.99 19.25
CA ILE A 24 -2.80 9.92 18.33
C ILE A 24 -1.61 9.16 18.94
N SER A 25 -1.89 8.00 19.51
CA SER A 25 -0.84 7.07 19.93
C SER A 25 -0.24 6.36 18.72
N VAL A 26 1.08 6.23 18.67
CA VAL A 26 1.79 5.53 17.60
C VAL A 26 2.85 4.62 18.18
N ASN A 27 2.88 3.37 17.74
CA ASN A 27 4.00 2.48 17.98
C ASN A 27 4.99 2.57 16.82
N SER A 28 6.24 2.96 17.10
CA SER A 28 7.27 3.15 16.07
C SER A 28 7.57 1.87 15.28
N SER A 29 7.60 0.70 15.93
CA SER A 29 7.86 -0.57 15.28
C SER A 29 6.72 -0.98 14.35
N GLU A 30 5.46 -0.83 14.78
CA GLU A 30 4.30 -1.08 13.92
C GLU A 30 4.27 -0.12 12.72
N PHE A 31 4.61 1.15 12.95
CA PHE A 31 4.68 2.16 11.90
C PHE A 31 5.72 1.82 10.83
N ILE A 32 6.93 1.40 11.24
CA ILE A 32 8.01 1.00 10.32
C ILE A 32 7.65 -0.29 9.57
N LEU A 33 7.09 -1.29 10.26
CA LEU A 33 6.62 -2.52 9.63
C LEU A 33 5.52 -2.26 8.60
N LEU A 34 4.57 -1.39 8.92
CA LEU A 34 3.51 -0.99 8.00
C LEU A 34 4.08 -0.23 6.79
N ALA A 35 5.00 0.72 7.01
CA ALA A 35 5.67 1.43 5.94
C ALA A 35 6.40 0.48 4.98
N THR A 36 7.07 -0.53 5.54
CA THR A 36 7.78 -1.58 4.78
C THR A 36 6.81 -2.41 3.92
N ALA A 37 5.69 -2.86 4.50
CA ALA A 37 4.68 -3.60 3.74
C ALA A 37 4.04 -2.75 2.63
N LEU A 38 3.72 -1.49 2.94
CA LEU A 38 3.09 -0.56 2.00
C LEU A 38 4.01 -0.22 0.82
N ILE A 39 5.30 0.03 1.08
CA ILE A 39 6.25 0.38 0.02
C ILE A 39 6.50 -0.80 -0.92
N GLN A 40 6.45 -2.03 -0.43
CA GLN A 40 6.63 -3.23 -1.27
C GLN A 40 5.36 -3.66 -2.02
N SER A 41 4.21 -3.04 -1.74
CA SER A 41 2.95 -3.36 -2.40
C SER A 41 2.95 -2.85 -3.85
N GLY A 42 2.45 -3.68 -4.79
CA GLY A 42 2.24 -3.30 -6.18
C GLY A 42 1.10 -2.30 -6.42
N ASN A 43 0.31 -2.00 -5.39
CA ASN A 43 -0.67 -0.91 -5.43
C ASN A 43 0.03 0.45 -5.29
N ILE A 44 -0.13 1.32 -6.30
CA ILE A 44 0.51 2.64 -6.36
C ILE A 44 0.18 3.53 -5.15
N LYS A 45 -1.06 3.49 -4.64
CA LYS A 45 -1.49 4.31 -3.50
C LYS A 45 -0.89 3.79 -2.19
N HIS A 46 -0.75 2.46 -2.04
CA HIS A 46 -0.02 1.87 -0.92
C HIS A 46 1.46 2.24 -0.98
N ASN A 47 2.09 2.06 -2.15
CA ASN A 47 3.50 2.39 -2.35
C ASN A 47 3.80 3.85 -1.99
N LEU A 48 2.94 4.78 -2.43
CA LEU A 48 3.03 6.20 -2.12
C LEU A 48 2.90 6.49 -0.61
N LEU A 49 1.95 5.84 0.08
CA LEU A 49 1.85 5.93 1.54
C LEU A 49 3.12 5.40 2.23
N GLY A 50 3.65 4.26 1.77
CA GLY A 50 4.91 3.70 2.28
C GLY A 50 6.11 4.64 2.10
N ILE A 51 6.20 5.33 0.97
CA ILE A 51 7.22 6.38 0.72
C ILE A 51 7.06 7.53 1.72
N ILE A 52 5.86 8.08 1.88
CA ILE A 52 5.60 9.20 2.82
C ILE A 52 5.95 8.77 4.25
N MET A 53 5.51 7.59 4.68
CA MET A 53 5.80 7.07 6.02
C MET A 53 7.29 6.86 6.26
N SER A 54 8.02 6.36 5.27
CA SER A 54 9.44 6.02 5.44
C SER A 54 10.39 7.21 5.32
N THR A 55 10.00 8.29 4.66
CA THR A 55 10.88 9.42 4.31
C THR A 55 10.42 10.77 4.81
N GLY A 56 9.13 10.91 5.15
CA GLY A 56 8.51 12.20 5.41
C GLY A 56 8.48 13.14 4.21
N ILE A 57 8.71 12.66 2.98
CA ILE A 57 8.57 13.50 1.79
C ILE A 57 7.08 13.85 1.62
N PRO A 58 6.72 15.14 1.53
CA PRO A 58 5.34 15.54 1.36
C PRO A 58 4.74 15.02 0.05
N LEU A 59 3.44 14.69 0.08
CA LEU A 59 2.71 14.28 -1.12
C LEU A 59 2.83 15.30 -2.27
N ALA A 60 2.83 16.60 -1.94
CA ALA A 60 3.00 17.66 -2.93
C ALA A 60 4.30 17.50 -3.73
N HIS A 61 5.40 17.16 -3.05
CA HIS A 61 6.69 16.96 -3.71
C HIS A 61 6.65 15.70 -4.59
N LEU A 62 5.96 14.63 -4.15
CA LEU A 62 5.83 13.38 -4.89
C LEU A 62 4.91 13.49 -6.12
N ASN A 63 4.07 14.53 -6.19
CA ASN A 63 3.30 14.86 -7.39
C ASN A 63 4.14 15.62 -8.44
N ASP A 64 5.28 16.19 -8.04
CA ASP A 64 6.24 16.75 -8.97
C ASP A 64 7.25 15.69 -9.40
N LYS A 65 7.90 15.86 -10.55
CA LYS A 65 9.01 14.99 -10.96
C LYS A 65 10.20 15.21 -10.04
N ILE A 66 10.71 14.13 -9.44
CA ILE A 66 11.84 14.17 -8.52
C ILE A 66 13.06 13.46 -9.13
N ILE A 67 14.24 14.08 -9.00
CA ILE A 67 15.54 13.44 -9.24
C ILE A 67 16.04 12.87 -7.91
N LEU A 68 16.46 11.60 -7.88
CA LEU A 68 16.71 10.88 -6.63
C LEU A 68 17.96 10.00 -6.66
N LYS A 69 18.79 10.14 -5.62
CA LYS A 69 20.02 9.36 -5.40
C LYS A 69 20.13 8.92 -3.94
N GLN A 70 20.64 7.71 -3.72
CA GLN A 70 21.06 7.29 -2.38
C GLN A 70 22.35 8.02 -2.01
N LYS A 71 22.43 8.55 -0.78
CA LYS A 71 23.66 9.19 -0.27
C LYS A 71 24.42 8.26 0.68
N SER A 72 23.71 7.53 1.54
CA SER A 72 24.32 6.63 2.53
C SER A 72 23.37 5.49 2.91
N ASN A 73 23.73 4.71 3.95
CA ASN A 73 22.96 3.56 4.44
C ASN A 73 21.60 3.93 5.04
N ASN A 74 21.35 5.20 5.36
CA ASN A 74 20.07 5.65 5.93
C ASN A 74 19.63 7.02 5.39
N THR A 75 20.22 7.51 4.30
CA THR A 75 19.85 8.81 3.71
C THR A 75 19.70 8.76 2.19
N ILE A 76 18.74 9.56 1.72
CA ILE A 76 18.51 9.86 0.31
C ILE A 76 18.67 11.36 0.07
N ILE A 77 19.11 11.70 -1.14
CA ILE A 77 19.05 13.05 -1.69
C ILE A 77 17.97 13.05 -2.76
N TYR A 78 17.10 14.07 -2.71
CA TYR A 78 16.10 14.28 -3.75
C TYR A 78 15.96 15.75 -4.11
N LYS A 79 15.61 16.01 -5.37
CA LYS A 79 15.42 17.36 -5.91
C LYS A 79 14.14 17.41 -6.73
N ILE A 80 13.26 18.37 -6.42
CA ILE A 80 12.10 18.70 -7.26
C ILE A 80 12.60 19.63 -8.37
N THR A 81 12.04 19.55 -9.57
CA THR A 81 12.37 20.46 -10.68
C THR A 81 12.43 21.92 -10.20
N ASN A 82 13.53 22.62 -10.52
CA ASN A 82 13.78 24.02 -10.14
C ASN A 82 13.84 24.33 -8.62
N SER A 83 14.01 23.32 -7.76
CA SER A 83 14.17 23.49 -6.31
C SER A 83 15.58 23.18 -5.81
N LYS A 84 15.87 23.53 -4.54
CA LYS A 84 17.09 23.11 -3.84
C LYS A 84 17.09 21.59 -3.61
N GLU A 85 18.27 21.01 -3.47
CA GLU A 85 18.40 19.61 -3.06
C GLU A 85 17.97 19.44 -1.60
N PHE A 86 17.23 18.37 -1.34
CA PHE A 86 16.78 17.98 -0.02
C PHE A 86 17.49 16.70 0.41
N ILE A 87 17.98 16.68 1.65
CA ILE A 87 18.50 15.48 2.31
C ILE A 87 17.43 14.95 3.25
N ARG A 88 17.15 13.65 3.20
CA ARG A 88 16.23 12.97 4.11
C ARG A 88 16.85 11.69 4.64
N HIS A 89 16.62 11.44 5.93
CA HIS A 89 16.81 10.12 6.50
C HIS A 89 15.67 9.19 6.07
N THR A 90 15.91 7.88 6.12
CA THR A 90 14.88 6.88 5.84
C THR A 90 14.70 5.97 7.04
N LEU A 91 13.45 5.67 7.40
CA LEU A 91 13.12 4.72 8.47
C LEU A 91 13.26 3.26 8.05
N ILE A 92 13.44 3.02 6.74
CA ILE A 92 13.65 1.70 6.13
C ILE A 92 14.85 1.79 5.17
N ASP A 93 15.24 0.66 4.57
CA ASP A 93 16.34 0.60 3.60
C ASP A 93 16.18 1.68 2.50
N PRO A 94 17.12 2.63 2.38
CA PRO A 94 17.05 3.67 1.36
C PRO A 94 17.06 3.11 -0.07
N LYS A 95 17.68 1.95 -0.33
CA LYS A 95 17.63 1.32 -1.66
C LYS A 95 16.21 1.01 -2.08
N LEU A 96 15.41 0.44 -1.16
CA LEU A 96 14.01 0.13 -1.38
C LEU A 96 13.19 1.41 -1.64
N VAL A 97 13.49 2.49 -0.92
CA VAL A 97 12.85 3.80 -1.12
C VAL A 97 13.17 4.37 -2.50
N VAL A 98 14.46 4.45 -2.87
CA VAL A 98 14.89 4.97 -4.17
C VAL A 98 14.25 4.18 -5.31
N HIS A 99 14.28 2.85 -5.22
CA HIS A 99 13.68 1.96 -6.20
C HIS A 99 12.17 2.22 -6.35
N SER A 100 11.46 2.32 -5.22
CA SER A 100 10.02 2.54 -5.19
C SER A 100 9.62 3.87 -5.82
N ILE A 101 10.35 4.94 -5.51
CA ILE A 101 10.10 6.26 -6.10
C ILE A 101 10.37 6.23 -7.61
N ARG A 102 11.47 5.60 -8.06
CA ARG A 102 11.75 5.44 -9.50
C ARG A 102 10.64 4.65 -10.20
N ALA A 103 10.19 3.55 -9.61
CA ALA A 103 9.12 2.72 -10.16
C ALA A 103 7.79 3.47 -10.27
N LEU A 104 7.50 4.40 -9.36
CA LEU A 104 6.35 5.29 -9.43
C LEU A 104 6.39 6.18 -10.67
N TYR A 105 7.51 6.86 -10.92
CA TYR A 105 7.66 7.75 -12.08
C TYR A 105 7.81 7.02 -13.42
N LEU A 106 8.32 5.78 -13.42
CA LEU A 106 8.31 4.94 -14.63
C LEU A 106 6.88 4.59 -15.06
N LYS A 107 5.97 4.34 -14.11
CA LYS A 107 4.57 4.00 -14.39
C LYS A 107 3.70 5.24 -14.66
N ASN A 108 4.04 6.37 -14.06
CA ASN A 108 3.36 7.63 -14.27
C ASN A 108 4.36 8.80 -14.27
N PRO A 109 4.82 9.26 -15.45
CA PRO A 109 5.81 10.33 -15.56
C PRO A 109 5.35 11.67 -14.96
N TYR A 110 4.04 11.90 -14.88
CA TYR A 110 3.41 13.12 -14.35
C TYR A 110 2.36 12.75 -13.29
N PRO A 111 2.80 12.34 -12.09
CA PRO A 111 1.88 11.88 -11.06
C PRO A 111 1.01 13.02 -10.53
N HIS A 112 -0.31 12.85 -10.61
CA HIS A 112 -1.25 13.72 -9.91
C HIS A 112 -2.11 12.90 -8.95
N TYR A 113 -1.60 12.70 -7.73
CA TYR A 113 -2.30 11.94 -6.70
C TYR A 113 -3.05 12.85 -5.74
N ASN A 114 -4.31 12.48 -5.50
CA ASN A 114 -5.20 13.21 -4.63
C ASN A 114 -5.03 12.79 -3.16
N ALA A 115 -4.77 13.77 -2.28
CA ALA A 115 -4.61 13.53 -0.84
C ALA A 115 -5.84 12.85 -0.21
N TRP A 116 -7.06 13.21 -0.65
CA TRP A 116 -8.29 12.64 -0.12
C TRP A 116 -8.40 11.13 -0.34
N GLU A 117 -7.86 10.62 -1.45
CA GLU A 117 -7.88 9.18 -1.76
C GLU A 117 -6.94 8.41 -0.83
N LEU A 118 -5.74 8.96 -0.60
CA LEU A 118 -4.76 8.38 0.33
C LEU A 118 -5.28 8.42 1.77
N ASN A 119 -5.88 9.54 2.19
CA ASN A 119 -6.49 9.68 3.50
C ASN A 119 -7.64 8.68 3.70
N ARG A 120 -8.42 8.39 2.66
CA ARG A 120 -9.47 7.35 2.71
C ARG A 120 -8.88 5.96 2.94
N ILE A 121 -7.72 5.65 2.35
CA ILE A 121 -7.01 4.39 2.59
C ILE A 121 -6.49 4.35 4.03
N LEU A 122 -5.82 5.41 4.50
CA LEU A 122 -5.31 5.51 5.87
C LEU A 122 -6.42 5.33 6.90
N LYS A 123 -7.59 5.94 6.70
CA LYS A 123 -8.75 5.76 7.57
C LYS A 123 -9.21 4.31 7.65
N LYS A 124 -9.13 3.55 6.55
CA LYS A 124 -9.49 2.13 6.53
C LYS A 124 -8.43 1.25 7.20
N VAL A 125 -7.15 1.56 6.96
CA VAL A 125 -6.01 0.78 7.45
C VAL A 125 -5.78 1.01 8.94
N LEU A 126 -5.77 2.26 9.38
CA LEU A 126 -5.40 2.65 10.75
C LEU A 126 -6.61 2.94 11.64
N ARG A 127 -7.85 2.84 11.12
CA ARG A 127 -9.13 3.13 11.81
C ARG A 127 -9.14 4.46 12.57
N SER A 128 -8.32 5.41 12.13
CA SER A 128 -8.09 6.70 12.76
C SER A 128 -8.17 7.81 11.72
N ASN A 129 -8.38 9.05 12.17
CA ASN A 129 -8.41 10.23 11.29
C ASN A 129 -6.99 10.72 10.94
N ILE A 130 -6.08 9.78 10.65
CA ILE A 130 -4.71 10.07 10.22
C ILE A 130 -4.72 10.50 8.76
N THR A 131 -4.01 11.58 8.46
CA THR A 131 -3.82 12.11 7.11
C THR A 131 -2.38 11.94 6.65
N THR A 132 -2.10 12.11 5.36
CA THR A 132 -0.72 12.14 4.83
C THR A 132 0.16 13.16 5.56
N LYS A 133 -0.36 14.35 5.87
CA LYS A 133 0.34 15.36 6.69
C LYS A 133 0.62 14.87 8.12
N THR A 134 -0.28 14.08 8.69
CA THR A 134 -0.07 13.45 9.99
C THR A 134 1.08 12.44 9.92
N LEU A 135 1.19 11.67 8.83
CA LEU A 135 2.30 10.73 8.63
C LEU A 135 3.66 11.43 8.59
N GLU A 136 3.76 12.60 7.93
CA GLU A 136 4.99 13.41 7.91
C GLU A 136 5.43 13.83 9.32
N LYS A 137 4.45 14.20 10.17
CA LYS A 137 4.71 14.52 11.58
C LYS A 137 5.14 13.30 12.40
N ILE A 138 4.48 12.16 12.21
CA ILE A 138 4.84 10.89 12.86
C ILE A 138 6.26 10.48 12.48
N TYR A 139 6.60 10.53 11.18
CA TYR A 139 7.94 10.25 10.69
C TYR A 139 8.99 11.15 11.39
N SER A 140 8.74 12.45 11.42
CA SER A 140 9.66 13.44 12.03
C SER A 140 9.87 13.16 13.51
N LEU A 141 8.79 12.76 14.20
CA LEU A 141 8.81 12.40 15.61
C LEU A 141 9.59 11.10 15.88
N ILE A 142 9.45 10.07 15.04
CA ILE A 142 10.22 8.83 15.17
C ILE A 142 11.72 9.11 14.94
N LEU A 143 12.05 9.94 13.95
CA LEU A 143 13.44 10.27 13.62
C LEU A 143 14.13 11.11 14.71
N SER A 144 13.41 12.05 15.33
CA SER A 144 13.98 12.87 16.41
C SER A 144 14.33 12.02 17.64
N GLN A 145 13.54 10.98 17.93
CA GLN A 145 13.84 10.06 19.01
C GLN A 145 15.06 9.16 18.74
N SER A 146 15.30 8.77 17.48
CA SER A 146 16.40 7.86 17.13
C SER A 146 17.77 8.54 17.02
N THR A 147 17.81 9.87 16.90
CA THR A 147 19.05 10.63 16.62
C THR A 147 19.72 11.25 17.85
N SER A 148 19.28 10.94 19.08
CA SER A 148 19.77 11.53 20.36
C SER A 148 19.65 13.06 20.51
N LEU A 149 19.38 13.79 19.42
CA LEU A 149 19.22 15.24 19.34
C LEU A 149 17.90 15.78 19.91
N ALA A 150 17.00 14.92 20.39
CA ALA A 150 15.71 15.33 20.97
C ALA A 150 15.39 14.57 22.26
N GLN A 151 16.15 14.82 23.33
CA GLN A 151 15.77 14.47 24.71
C GLN A 151 14.73 15.43 25.32
N LYS A 152 14.13 16.33 24.54
CA LYS A 152 13.06 17.22 25.05
C LYS A 152 11.72 16.83 24.42
N ASN A 153 10.90 16.12 25.20
CA ASN A 153 9.44 16.03 25.10
C ASN A 153 8.87 16.26 23.70
N ALA A 154 9.07 15.31 22.79
CA ALA A 154 8.57 15.46 21.43
C ALA A 154 7.08 15.07 21.36
N SER A 155 6.20 15.81 22.03
CA SER A 155 4.79 15.85 21.66
C SER A 155 4.63 16.91 20.59
N VAL A 156 4.77 16.54 19.32
CA VAL A 156 4.42 17.45 18.22
C VAL A 156 2.94 17.23 17.93
N ASN A 157 2.09 18.21 18.23
CA ASN A 157 0.69 18.26 17.78
C ASN A 157 -0.14 17.00 18.09
N ASN A 158 -0.43 16.71 19.36
CA ASN A 158 -1.31 15.60 19.79
C ASN A 158 -0.88 14.21 19.28
N ILE A 159 0.41 13.98 18.97
CA ILE A 159 0.94 12.66 18.63
C ILE A 159 1.87 12.20 19.76
N GLN A 160 1.69 10.96 20.23
CA GLN A 160 2.51 10.35 21.26
C GLN A 160 3.08 9.02 20.78
N LEU A 161 4.38 8.82 20.94
CA LEU A 161 5.00 7.51 20.70
C LEU A 161 4.81 6.62 21.93
N VAL A 162 4.35 5.39 21.71
CA VAL A 162 4.09 4.38 22.74
C VAL A 162 4.73 3.05 22.38
N ARG A 163 5.06 2.24 23.40
CA ARG A 163 5.66 0.90 23.19
C ARG A 163 4.64 -0.21 22.99
N LYS A 164 3.41 -0.03 23.48
CA LYS A 164 2.33 -1.01 23.32
C LYS A 164 1.85 -1.05 21.87
N PRO A 165 1.35 -2.20 21.36
CA PRO A 165 0.63 -2.26 20.09
C PRO A 165 -0.55 -1.28 20.06
N VAL A 166 -0.74 -0.58 18.94
CA VAL A 166 -1.83 0.40 18.78
C VAL A 166 -2.74 0.04 17.62
N ILE A 167 -2.21 -0.60 16.56
CA ILE A 167 -3.02 -0.91 15.38
C ILE A 167 -3.82 -2.19 15.60
N GLU A 168 -5.13 -2.06 15.75
CA GLU A 168 -6.03 -3.21 15.82
C GLU A 168 -5.92 -4.12 14.59
N SER A 169 -5.88 -5.43 14.80
CA SER A 169 -5.81 -6.42 13.70
C SER A 169 -4.61 -6.20 12.76
N PHE A 170 -3.48 -5.71 13.28
CA PHE A 170 -2.27 -5.42 12.50
C PHE A 170 -1.86 -6.56 11.55
N ALA A 171 -1.86 -7.80 12.02
CA ALA A 171 -1.54 -8.97 11.18
C ALA A 171 -2.46 -9.11 9.96
N LYS A 172 -3.77 -8.86 10.10
CA LYS A 172 -4.74 -8.91 8.99
C LYS A 172 -4.49 -7.78 7.99
N ILE A 173 -4.13 -6.60 8.47
CA ILE A 173 -3.76 -5.45 7.64
C ILE A 173 -2.52 -5.77 6.82
N ILE A 174 -1.46 -6.30 7.45
CA ILE A 174 -0.23 -6.67 6.75
C ILE A 174 -0.51 -7.75 5.69
N LEU A 175 -1.29 -8.78 6.03
CA LEU A 175 -1.71 -9.80 5.05
C LEU A 175 -2.49 -9.20 3.87
N HIS A 176 -3.38 -8.25 4.14
CA HIS A 176 -4.11 -7.55 3.09
C HIS A 176 -3.18 -6.74 2.18
N ILE A 177 -2.25 -5.97 2.74
CA ILE A 177 -1.30 -5.17 1.96
C ILE A 177 -0.39 -6.08 1.12
N ASN A 178 0.15 -7.15 1.70
CA ASN A 178 0.99 -8.12 1.02
C ASN A 178 0.26 -8.87 -0.10
N SER A 179 -1.08 -8.92 -0.07
CA SER A 179 -1.85 -9.48 -1.19
C SER A 179 -1.74 -8.66 -2.48
N PHE A 180 -1.25 -7.42 -2.41
CA PHE A 180 -0.95 -6.57 -3.58
C PHE A 180 0.49 -6.69 -4.07
N THR A 181 1.33 -7.54 -3.46
CA THR A 181 2.69 -7.78 -3.95
C THR A 181 2.65 -8.47 -5.32
N PRO A 182 3.49 -8.06 -6.29
CA PRO A 182 3.58 -8.74 -7.58
C PRO A 182 3.93 -10.22 -7.44
N LEU A 183 3.23 -11.05 -8.20
CA LEU A 183 3.39 -12.50 -8.21
C LEU A 183 4.22 -12.97 -9.40
N ARG A 184 4.99 -14.04 -9.19
CA ARG A 184 5.64 -14.84 -10.22
C ARG A 184 5.10 -16.27 -10.20
N ILE A 185 4.91 -16.84 -11.38
CA ILE A 185 4.47 -18.21 -11.56
C ILE A 185 5.66 -19.15 -11.65
N ASN A 186 5.60 -20.27 -10.92
CA ASN A 186 6.37 -21.47 -11.20
C ASN A 186 5.67 -22.27 -12.30
N LYS A 187 6.21 -22.22 -13.53
CA LYS A 187 5.63 -22.87 -14.71
C LYS A 187 5.61 -24.40 -14.60
N ALA A 188 6.61 -25.00 -13.96
CA ALA A 188 6.69 -26.45 -13.77
C ALA A 188 5.57 -26.95 -12.84
N ASN A 189 5.39 -26.29 -11.69
CA ASN A 189 4.30 -26.63 -10.77
C ASN A 189 2.93 -26.36 -11.40
N LEU A 190 2.78 -25.28 -12.17
CA LEU A 190 1.55 -25.01 -12.91
C LEU A 190 1.22 -26.15 -13.90
N ALA A 191 2.21 -26.61 -14.68
CA ALA A 191 2.04 -27.72 -15.61
C ALA A 191 1.65 -29.02 -14.90
N PHE A 192 2.26 -29.32 -13.75
CA PHE A 192 1.90 -30.45 -12.91
C PHE A 192 0.42 -30.42 -12.49
N TYR A 193 -0.08 -29.28 -11.98
CA TYR A 193 -1.49 -29.18 -11.59
C TYR A 193 -2.46 -29.12 -12.77
N LYS A 194 -2.02 -28.66 -13.94
CA LYS A 194 -2.80 -28.79 -15.19
C LYS A 194 -2.98 -30.25 -15.60
N ALA A 195 -2.06 -31.14 -15.26
CA ALA A 195 -2.17 -32.58 -15.53
C ALA A 195 -2.87 -33.38 -14.41
N SER A 196 -3.40 -32.72 -13.37
CA SER A 196 -4.01 -33.39 -12.21
C SER A 196 -5.34 -34.06 -12.55
N ASN A 197 -5.53 -35.31 -12.09
CA ASN A 197 -6.80 -36.04 -12.17
C ASN A 197 -7.95 -35.41 -11.36
N SER A 198 -7.64 -34.55 -10.37
CA SER A 198 -8.68 -33.77 -9.68
C SER A 198 -9.21 -32.65 -10.58
N LEU A 199 -10.48 -32.75 -10.99
CA LEU A 199 -11.18 -31.74 -11.79
C LEU A 199 -11.06 -30.32 -11.20
N VAL A 200 -11.16 -30.20 -9.87
CA VAL A 200 -11.05 -28.91 -9.17
C VAL A 200 -9.63 -28.34 -9.27
N LYS A 201 -8.58 -29.16 -9.02
CA LYS A 201 -7.19 -28.71 -9.14
C LYS A 201 -6.86 -28.32 -10.59
N HIS A 202 -7.25 -29.15 -11.55
CA HIS A 202 -7.09 -28.90 -12.97
C HIS A 202 -7.75 -27.57 -13.39
N THR A 203 -9.02 -27.38 -13.00
CA THR A 203 -9.77 -26.16 -13.34
C THR A 203 -9.11 -24.91 -12.74
N ILE A 204 -8.69 -24.96 -11.47
CA ILE A 204 -8.02 -23.82 -10.84
C ILE A 204 -6.68 -23.53 -11.53
N ALA A 205 -5.90 -24.55 -11.90
CA ALA A 205 -4.63 -24.38 -12.60
C ALA A 205 -4.81 -23.70 -13.96
N LEU A 206 -5.81 -24.12 -14.76
CA LEU A 206 -6.14 -23.46 -16.02
C LEU A 206 -6.55 -22.00 -15.83
N LEU A 207 -7.34 -21.69 -14.79
CA LEU A 207 -7.72 -20.31 -14.48
C LEU A 207 -6.52 -19.47 -14.00
N ILE A 208 -5.57 -20.05 -13.28
CA ILE A 208 -4.32 -19.36 -12.93
C ILE A 208 -3.53 -19.06 -14.20
N GLU A 209 -3.37 -20.01 -15.11
CA GLU A 209 -2.69 -19.77 -16.38
C GLU A 209 -3.35 -18.65 -17.19
N ASP A 210 -4.68 -18.69 -17.32
CA ASP A 210 -5.48 -17.68 -18.01
C ASP A 210 -5.27 -16.27 -17.41
N PHE A 211 -5.28 -16.16 -16.07
CA PHE A 211 -5.04 -14.88 -15.37
C PHE A 211 -3.68 -14.25 -15.73
N PHE A 212 -2.67 -15.07 -15.99
CA PHE A 212 -1.32 -14.59 -16.34
C PHE A 212 -1.03 -14.60 -17.84
N SER A 213 -2.01 -14.92 -18.69
CA SER A 213 -1.87 -14.83 -20.15
C SER A 213 -1.67 -13.39 -20.62
N ALA A 214 -1.03 -13.20 -21.78
CA ALA A 214 -0.68 -11.89 -22.34
C ALA A 214 -1.86 -10.91 -22.42
N ASN A 215 -3.06 -11.43 -22.68
CA ASN A 215 -4.30 -10.65 -22.80
C ASN A 215 -4.79 -10.08 -21.45
N ASN A 216 -4.38 -10.68 -20.33
CA ASN A 216 -4.82 -10.34 -18.98
C ASN A 216 -3.75 -9.58 -18.16
N LEU A 217 -2.51 -9.54 -18.64
CA LEU A 217 -1.36 -8.91 -17.99
C LEU A 217 -1.48 -7.38 -17.85
N ALA A 218 -2.05 -6.71 -18.86
CA ALA A 218 -2.23 -5.25 -18.87
C ALA A 218 -3.38 -4.78 -17.95
N THR A 219 -4.40 -5.62 -17.77
CA THR A 219 -5.66 -5.28 -17.08
C THR A 219 -5.63 -5.66 -15.59
N HIS A 220 -5.03 -6.80 -15.24
CA HIS A 220 -5.26 -7.37 -13.91
C HIS A 220 -4.20 -7.11 -12.86
N LYS A 221 -3.02 -6.58 -13.18
CA LYS A 221 -1.89 -6.40 -12.23
C LYS A 221 -1.65 -7.67 -11.39
N ASN A 222 -0.69 -8.50 -11.78
CA ASN A 222 -0.39 -9.82 -11.23
C ASN A 222 -0.19 -9.86 -9.70
N THR A 223 -1.28 -9.90 -8.93
CA THR A 223 -1.28 -9.82 -7.47
C THR A 223 -2.25 -10.85 -6.90
N LEU A 224 -1.99 -11.32 -5.68
CA LEU A 224 -2.84 -12.31 -5.04
C LEU A 224 -4.26 -11.78 -4.80
N HIS A 225 -4.41 -10.48 -4.56
CA HIS A 225 -5.69 -9.81 -4.44
C HIS A 225 -6.54 -9.97 -5.71
N ASN A 226 -5.96 -9.61 -6.85
CA ASN A 226 -6.67 -9.64 -8.13
C ASN A 226 -6.88 -11.07 -8.63
N LEU A 227 -5.93 -11.97 -8.41
CA LEU A 227 -6.10 -13.39 -8.71
C LEU A 227 -7.24 -14.01 -7.90
N ASN A 228 -7.34 -13.72 -6.60
CA ASN A 228 -8.47 -14.23 -5.80
C ASN A 228 -9.81 -13.67 -6.27
N ALA A 229 -9.87 -12.39 -6.67
CA ALA A 229 -11.08 -11.79 -7.23
C ALA A 229 -11.46 -12.45 -8.58
N PHE A 230 -10.47 -12.66 -9.45
CA PHE A 230 -10.63 -13.35 -10.73
C PHE A 230 -11.13 -14.79 -10.54
N LEU A 231 -10.45 -15.58 -9.71
CA LEU A 231 -10.84 -16.97 -9.40
C LEU A 231 -12.25 -17.03 -8.82
N LYS A 232 -12.64 -16.09 -7.95
CA LYS A 232 -13.99 -16.05 -7.39
C LYS A 232 -15.05 -15.89 -8.47
N VAL A 233 -14.83 -15.01 -9.44
CA VAL A 233 -15.76 -14.78 -10.56
C VAL A 233 -15.78 -16.00 -11.48
N LYS A 234 -14.62 -16.45 -11.95
CA LYS A 234 -14.52 -17.55 -12.91
C LYS A 234 -14.96 -18.91 -12.38
N LEU A 235 -14.70 -19.22 -11.12
CA LEU A 235 -15.22 -20.45 -10.51
C LEU A 235 -16.76 -20.40 -10.38
N LYS A 236 -17.32 -19.24 -10.04
CA LYS A 236 -18.78 -19.05 -9.99
C LYS A 236 -19.41 -19.23 -11.38
N GLU A 237 -18.81 -18.67 -12.44
CA GLU A 237 -19.26 -18.87 -13.83
C GLU A 237 -19.26 -20.35 -14.23
N LYS A 238 -18.33 -21.15 -13.70
CA LYS A 238 -18.25 -22.60 -13.91
C LYS A 238 -19.13 -23.44 -12.96
N GLY A 239 -20.01 -22.81 -12.17
CA GLY A 239 -20.86 -23.51 -11.19
C GLY A 239 -20.12 -24.06 -9.97
N ILE A 240 -18.85 -23.69 -9.77
CA ILE A 240 -18.01 -24.18 -8.66
C ILE A 240 -18.07 -23.19 -7.49
N ASN A 241 -18.45 -23.69 -6.31
CA ASN A 241 -18.49 -22.87 -5.10
C ASN A 241 -17.07 -22.43 -4.67
N PHE A 242 -16.84 -21.11 -4.62
CA PHE A 242 -15.53 -20.56 -4.25
C PHE A 242 -15.06 -20.93 -2.82
N LYS A 243 -16.00 -21.15 -1.89
CA LYS A 243 -15.68 -21.54 -0.51
C LYS A 243 -15.23 -23.00 -0.44
N SER A 244 -15.87 -23.90 -1.18
CA SER A 244 -15.52 -25.33 -1.18
C SER A 244 -14.14 -25.61 -1.79
N THR A 245 -13.64 -24.70 -2.63
CA THR A 245 -12.29 -24.83 -3.23
C THR A 245 -11.16 -24.34 -2.34
N TYR A 246 -11.41 -23.89 -1.11
CA TYR A 246 -10.39 -23.26 -0.25
C TYR A 246 -9.12 -24.11 -0.06
N LYS A 247 -9.25 -25.40 0.29
CA LYS A 247 -8.11 -26.30 0.52
C LYS A 247 -7.24 -26.44 -0.74
N HIS A 248 -7.88 -26.71 -1.87
CA HIS A 248 -7.23 -26.84 -3.18
C HIS A 248 -6.55 -25.54 -3.60
N ARG A 249 -7.23 -24.40 -3.48
CA ARG A 249 -6.64 -23.09 -3.81
C ARG A 249 -5.45 -22.79 -2.92
N LYS A 250 -5.52 -23.05 -1.60
CA LYS A 250 -4.39 -22.81 -0.69
C LYS A 250 -3.16 -23.62 -1.10
N GLU A 251 -3.34 -24.91 -1.38
CA GLU A 251 -2.30 -25.81 -1.87
C GLU A 251 -1.68 -25.30 -3.18
N LEU A 252 -2.51 -25.10 -4.22
CA LEU A 252 -2.06 -24.65 -5.54
C LEU A 252 -1.35 -23.29 -5.48
N LEU A 253 -1.95 -22.30 -4.80
CA LEU A 253 -1.38 -20.96 -4.72
C LEU A 253 -0.04 -20.98 -3.98
N SER A 254 0.12 -21.81 -2.93
CA SER A 254 1.40 -21.92 -2.22
C SER A 254 2.51 -22.59 -3.03
N SER A 255 2.15 -23.44 -3.99
CA SER A 255 3.09 -24.19 -4.83
C SER A 255 3.41 -23.46 -6.14
N ILE A 256 2.42 -22.84 -6.76
CA ILE A 256 2.53 -22.19 -8.07
C ILE A 256 3.06 -20.76 -7.93
N LEU A 257 2.72 -20.05 -6.86
CA LEU A 257 3.03 -18.64 -6.74
C LEU A 257 4.21 -18.39 -5.82
N SER A 258 5.09 -17.51 -6.28
CA SER A 258 6.11 -16.87 -5.46
C SER A 258 5.88 -15.37 -5.48
N THR A 259 6.20 -14.69 -4.38
CA THR A 259 6.29 -13.23 -4.40
C THR A 259 7.54 -12.84 -5.16
N GLN A 260 7.41 -11.85 -6.05
CA GLN A 260 8.59 -11.23 -6.64
C GLN A 260 9.30 -10.46 -5.52
N LYS A 261 10.28 -11.09 -4.86
CA LYS A 261 11.25 -10.34 -4.06
C LYS A 261 11.90 -9.36 -5.03
N SER A 262 11.61 -8.08 -4.88
CA SER A 262 12.30 -7.02 -5.59
C SER A 262 13.74 -6.96 -5.07
N PHE A 263 14.58 -7.88 -5.53
CA PHE A 263 16.01 -7.64 -5.61
C PHE A 263 16.25 -7.06 -7.00
N PHE A 264 16.21 -5.73 -7.06
CA PHE A 264 16.65 -4.91 -8.17
C PHE A 264 17.37 -3.70 -7.59
#